data_AF-A0A3B9ASX6-F1
#
_entry.id   AF-A0A3B9ASX6-F1
#
_cell.length_a   1.000
_cell.length_b   1.000
_cell.length_c   1.000
_cell.angle_alpha   90.00
_cell.angle_beta   90.00
_cell.angle_gamma   90.00
#
_symmetry.space_group_name_H-M   'P 1'
#
loop_
_entity.id
_entity.type
_entity.pdbx_description
1 polymer ?
#
loop_
_entity_poly.entity_id
_entity_poly.type
_entity_poly.pdbx_seq_one_letter_code
_entity_poly.pdbx_strand_id
1 'polypeptide(L)'
;LLDESVEEFRVSEGKRMNIVLRNFVRLKWAEVAFIVVGLAIILVNESLNFTKGLGAGLFAQGLVSLLFDFFAEKRGKTYAEFVNRQ
;
A
#
# COMPACT_ATOMS: atom_id res chain seq x y z
N LEU A 1 -20.95 -9.89 18.43
CA LEU A 1 -20.48 -9.97 17.02
C LEU A 1 -21.52 -10.60 16.09
N LEU A 2 -22.66 -11.13 16.59
CA LEU A 2 -23.71 -11.77 15.79
C LEU A 2 -25.10 -11.11 15.94
N ASP A 3 -25.14 -9.82 16.31
CA ASP A 3 -26.41 -9.08 16.49
C ASP A 3 -26.70 -8.08 15.36
N GLU A 4 -25.77 -7.85 14.43
CA GLU A 4 -26.02 -7.00 13.26
C GLU A 4 -26.80 -7.77 12.20
N SER A 5 -27.82 -7.13 11.65
CA SER A 5 -28.49 -7.62 10.45
C SER A 5 -27.51 -7.64 9.27
N VAL A 6 -27.77 -8.50 8.28
CA VAL A 6 -26.93 -8.60 7.07
C VAL A 6 -26.77 -7.24 6.38
N GLU A 7 -27.81 -6.41 6.42
CA GLU A 7 -27.79 -5.05 5.85
C GLU A 7 -26.85 -4.12 6.64
N GLU A 8 -26.90 -4.14 7.98
CA GLU A 8 -26.03 -3.33 8.83
C GLU A 8 -24.56 -3.70 8.65
N PHE A 9 -24.26 -5.00 8.59
CA PHE A 9 -22.91 -5.49 8.30
C PHE A 9 -22.41 -4.99 6.95
N ARG A 10 -23.24 -5.10 5.89
CA ARG A 10 -22.84 -4.66 4.55
C ARG A 10 -22.56 -3.16 4.50
N VAL A 11 -23.39 -2.35 5.15
CA VAL A 11 -23.22 -0.88 5.16
C VAL A 11 -21.98 -0.48 5.96
N SER A 12 -21.80 -1.04 7.16
CA SER A 12 -20.69 -0.69 8.04
C SER A 12 -19.35 -1.14 7.45
N GLU A 13 -19.26 -2.41 7.04
CA GLU A 13 -18.05 -3.03 6.55
C GLU A 13 -17.72 -2.58 5.12
N GLY A 14 -18.73 -2.38 4.27
CA GLY A 14 -18.57 -1.81 2.93
C GLY A 14 -17.96 -0.41 2.98
N LYS A 15 -18.41 0.45 3.91
CA LYS A 15 -17.82 1.78 4.14
C LYS A 15 -16.36 1.68 4.59
N ARG A 16 -16.05 0.77 5.52
CA ARG A 16 -14.68 0.55 6.01
C ARG A 16 -13.76 0.10 4.87
N MET A 17 -14.18 -0.90 4.11
CA MET A 17 -13.38 -1.45 3.00
C MET A 17 -13.16 -0.44 1.88
N ASN A 18 -14.12 0.44 1.58
CA ASN A 18 -13.93 1.52 0.63
C ASN A 18 -12.81 2.50 1.06
N ILE A 19 -12.73 2.82 2.37
CA ILE A 19 -11.66 3.65 2.91
C ILE A 19 -10.30 2.95 2.80
N VAL A 20 -10.24 1.66 3.17
CA VAL A 20 -9.01 0.86 3.09
C VAL A 20 -8.50 0.79 1.64
N LEU A 21 -9.38 0.50 0.68
CA LEU A 21 -9.04 0.44 -0.75
C LEU A 21 -8.52 1.77 -1.29
N ARG A 22 -9.10 2.90 -0.86
CA ARG A 22 -8.62 4.23 -1.23
C ARG A 22 -7.26 4.55 -0.62
N ASN A 23 -6.97 4.09 0.59
CA ASN A 23 -5.69 4.31 1.25
C ASN A 23 -4.55 3.57 0.55
N PHE A 24 -4.78 2.37 0.01
CA PHE A 24 -3.77 1.65 -0.80
C PHE A 24 -3.26 2.51 -1.97
N VAL A 25 -4.13 3.25 -2.65
CA VAL A 25 -3.70 4.13 -3.76
C VAL A 25 -2.75 5.22 -3.27
N ARG A 26 -3.04 5.83 -2.11
CA ARG A 26 -2.22 6.91 -1.55
C ARG A 26 -0.86 6.40 -1.09
N LEU A 27 -0.84 5.24 -0.42
CA LEU A 27 0.39 4.62 0.06
C LEU A 27 1.30 4.23 -1.10
N LYS A 28 0.76 3.63 -2.17
CA LYS A 28 1.54 3.32 -3.38
C LYS A 28 2.22 4.55 -4.00
N TRP A 29 1.56 5.70 -4.02
CA TRP A 29 2.20 6.93 -4.51
C TRP A 29 3.37 7.39 -3.61
N ALA A 30 3.26 7.23 -2.30
CA ALA A 30 4.36 7.50 -1.38
C ALA A 30 5.52 6.52 -1.57
N GLU A 31 5.24 5.23 -1.78
CA GLU A 31 6.25 4.21 -2.07
C GLU A 31 6.98 4.48 -3.39
N VAL A 32 6.25 4.83 -4.45
CA VAL A 32 6.83 5.25 -5.73
C VAL A 32 7.74 6.47 -5.54
N ALA A 33 7.35 7.43 -4.70
CA ALA A 33 8.22 8.56 -4.38
C ALA A 33 9.53 8.11 -3.69
N PHE A 34 9.48 7.17 -2.75
CA PHE A 34 10.70 6.62 -2.14
C PHE A 34 11.58 5.88 -3.15
N ILE A 35 10.99 5.12 -4.07
CA ILE A 35 11.73 4.45 -5.15
C ILE A 35 12.45 5.49 -6.02
N VAL A 36 11.73 6.51 -6.49
CA VAL A 36 12.28 7.55 -7.38
C VAL A 36 13.36 8.36 -6.67
N VAL A 37 13.12 8.80 -5.43
CA VAL A 37 14.11 9.55 -4.64
C VAL A 37 15.33 8.69 -4.32
N GLY A 38 15.11 7.45 -3.90
CA GLY A 38 16.20 6.51 -3.62
C GLY A 38 17.07 6.27 -4.85
N LEU A 39 16.45 6.04 -6.01
CA LEU A 39 17.16 5.88 -7.28
C LEU A 39 17.92 7.15 -7.67
N ALA A 40 17.31 8.33 -7.53
CA ALA A 40 17.97 9.61 -7.82
C ALA A 40 19.22 9.80 -6.96
N ILE A 41 19.15 9.49 -5.66
CA ILE A 41 20.31 9.56 -4.76
C ILE A 41 21.41 8.60 -5.21
N ILE A 42 21.07 7.37 -5.59
CA ILE A 42 22.03 6.36 -6.06
C ILE A 42 22.77 6.83 -7.32
N LEU A 43 22.04 7.45 -8.27
CA LEU A 43 22.58 7.87 -9.56
C LEU A 43 23.41 9.16 -9.46
N VAL A 44 22.99 10.12 -8.64
CA VAL A 44 23.68 11.42 -8.50
C VAL A 44 24.92 11.31 -7.60
N ASN A 45 24.92 10.38 -6.63
CA ASN A 45 26.04 10.21 -5.73
C ASN A 45 27.02 9.15 -6.27
N GLU A 46 28.11 9.62 -6.87
CA GLU A 46 29.12 8.72 -7.45
C GLU A 46 29.90 7.95 -6.37
N SER A 47 30.14 8.56 -5.22
CA SER A 47 30.94 7.97 -4.14
C SER A 47 30.17 6.92 -3.32
N LEU A 48 30.85 5.84 -2.95
CA LEU A 48 30.32 4.82 -2.04
C LEU A 48 30.37 5.36 -0.59
N ASN A 49 29.35 6.11 -0.21
CA ASN A 49 29.22 6.70 1.12
C ASN A 49 27.85 6.42 1.74
N PHE A 50 27.67 6.89 2.98
CA PHE A 50 26.42 6.74 3.72
C PHE A 50 25.18 7.21 2.94
N THR A 51 25.27 8.37 2.27
CA THR A 51 24.15 8.92 1.48
C THR A 51 23.75 8.00 0.34
N LYS A 52 24.70 7.34 -0.34
CA LYS A 52 24.39 6.34 -1.37
C LYS A 52 23.73 5.10 -0.77
N GLY A 53 24.17 4.68 0.42
CA GLY A 53 23.51 3.63 1.21
C GLY A 53 22.07 3.99 1.59
N LEU A 54 21.81 5.24 1.98
CA LEU A 54 20.46 5.74 2.25
C LEU A 54 19.57 5.68 1.00
N GLY A 55 20.10 6.07 -0.16
CA GLY A 55 19.39 5.96 -1.44
C GLY A 55 19.02 4.52 -1.78
N ALA A 56 19.98 3.59 -1.64
CA ALA A 56 19.75 2.16 -1.84
C ALA A 56 18.70 1.59 -0.86
N GLY A 57 18.74 2.02 0.40
CA GLY A 57 17.75 1.65 1.41
C GLY A 57 16.35 2.14 1.06
N LEU A 58 16.19 3.41 0.67
CA LEU A 58 14.90 3.97 0.23
C LEU A 58 14.36 3.26 -1.01
N PHE A 59 15.22 2.99 -1.99
CA PHE A 59 14.86 2.28 -3.21
C PHE A 59 14.37 0.85 -2.91
N ALA A 60 15.15 0.09 -2.14
CA ALA A 60 14.81 -1.27 -1.77
C ALA A 60 13.55 -1.34 -0.90
N GLN A 61 13.42 -0.46 0.09
CA GLN A 61 12.23 -0.38 0.94
C GLN A 61 10.98 -0.09 0.11
N GLY A 62 11.02 0.91 -0.76
CA GLY A 62 9.89 1.25 -1.61
C GLY A 62 9.45 0.09 -2.52
N LEU A 63 10.40 -0.65 -3.11
CA LEU A 63 10.08 -1.83 -3.92
C LEU A 63 9.43 -2.95 -3.12
N VAL A 64 9.99 -3.28 -1.95
CA VAL A 64 9.45 -4.36 -1.10
C VAL A 64 8.06 -4.00 -0.58
N SER A 65 7.86 -2.77 -0.12
CA SER A 65 6.56 -2.31 0.36
C SER A 65 5.51 -2.32 -0.76
N LEU A 66 5.85 -1.86 -1.97
CA LEU A 66 4.96 -1.88 -3.13
C LEU A 66 4.53 -3.30 -3.52
N LEU A 67 5.44 -4.27 -3.43
CA LEU A 67 5.11 -5.69 -3.64
C LEU A 67 4.12 -6.20 -2.60
N PHE A 68 4.31 -5.87 -1.32
CA PHE A 68 3.39 -6.28 -0.25
C PHE A 68 2.02 -5.63 -0.40
N ASP A 69 1.98 -4.34 -0.75
CA ASP A 69 0.74 -3.61 -0.99
C ASP A 69 -0.03 -4.17 -2.19
N PHE A 70 0.65 -4.64 -3.23
CA PHE A 70 0.00 -5.35 -4.35
C PHE A 70 -0.77 -6.60 -3.89
N PHE A 71 -0.16 -7.43 -3.04
CA PHE A 71 -0.83 -8.61 -2.48
C PHE A 71 -1.94 -8.23 -1.49
N ALA A 72 -1.73 -7.19 -0.69
CA ALA A 72 -2.73 -6.70 0.26
C ALA A 72 -3.96 -6.12 -0.46
N GLU A 73 -3.77 -5.33 -1.51
CA GLU A 73 -4.85 -4.74 -2.30
C GLU A 73 -5.68 -5.83 -2.99
N LYS A 74 -5.04 -6.84 -3.58
CA LYS A 74 -5.75 -7.97 -4.21
C LYS A 74 -6.66 -8.67 -3.20
N ARG A 75 -6.15 -8.99 -2.01
CA ARG A 75 -6.95 -9.61 -0.94
C ARG A 75 -8.07 -8.69 -0.47
N GLY A 76 -7.79 -7.40 -0.33
CA GLY A 76 -8.78 -6.39 0.06
C GLY A 76 -9.94 -6.30 -0.93
N LYS A 77 -9.67 -6.34 -2.25
CA LYS A 77 -10.72 -6.34 -3.28
C LYS A 77 -11.60 -7.59 -3.20
N THR A 78 -11.00 -8.76 -3.09
CA THR A 78 -11.75 -10.02 -2.95
C THR A 78 -12.66 -10.00 -1.72
N TYR A 79 -12.17 -9.47 -0.59
CA TYR A 79 -12.99 -9.35 0.62
C TYR A 79 -14.10 -8.30 0.48
N ALA A 80 -13.82 -7.14 -0.12
CA ALA A 80 -14.84 -6.12 -0.38
C ALA A 80 -15.96 -6.64 -1.31
N GLU A 81 -15.61 -7.42 -2.32
CA GLU A 81 -16.61 -8.09 -3.18
C GLU A 81 -17.47 -9.08 -2.41
N PHE A 82 -16.88 -9.85 -1.49
CA PHE A 82 -17.63 -10.74 -0.61
C PHE A 82 -18.63 -9.96 0.24
N VAL A 83 -18.21 -8.87 0.89
CA VAL A 83 -19.08 -8.02 1.71
C VAL A 83 -20.24 -7.45 0.90
N ASN A 84 -19.99 -7.01 -0.34
CA ASN A 84 -21.03 -6.45 -1.21
C ASN A 84 -22.04 -7.48 -1.74
N ARG A 85 -21.73 -8.79 -1.66
CA ARG A 85 -22.60 -9.88 -2.13
C ARG A 85 -23.49 -10.46 -1.03
N GLN A 86 -23.26 -10.08 0.23
CA GLN A 86 -24.17 -10.39 1.34
C GLN A 86 -25.44 -9.54 1.24
#